data_AF-A0A819XN75-F1
#
_entry.id   AF-A0A819XN75-F1
#
_cell.length_a   1.000
_cell.length_b   1.000
_cell.length_c   1.000
_cell.angle_alpha   90.00
_cell.angle_beta   90.00
_cell.angle_gamma   90.00
#
_symmetry.space_group_name_H-M   'P 1'
#
loop_
_entity.id
_entity.type
_entity.pdbx_description
1 polymer ?
#
loop_
_entity_poly.entity_id
_entity_poly.type
_entity_poly.pdbx_seq_one_letter_code
_entity_poly.pdbx_strand_id
1 'polypeptide(L)'
;MKRKYRKSSFKNKRLKQQQQQQILKMSSSIDFIASLISIQTNLYRIGGPIIIIIGTTSSIISLIVFCKKVLRKNPCSVYFVAFNVINFLYVYASILPTSLSLGYAFHFVTENLPICRLIIYTTFLFDCLSPFYLIMASVDRILITSSNVSVRQRSTCRLAYKCIIGGALFWMLFQSHALVWTNILQVESNYLYCYFSPVSC
;
A
#
# COMPACT_ATOMS: atom_id res chain seq x y z
N MET A 1 -36.06 51.94 31.93
CA MET A 1 -35.92 51.39 30.56
C MET A 1 -34.49 51.39 29.97
N LYS A 2 -33.66 52.44 30.12
CA LYS A 2 -32.32 52.54 29.48
C LYS A 2 -31.32 51.41 29.79
N ARG A 3 -31.38 50.77 30.97
CA ARG A 3 -30.43 49.68 31.34
C ARG A 3 -30.62 48.38 30.54
N LYS A 4 -31.83 48.08 30.05
CA LYS A 4 -32.12 46.84 29.31
C LYS A 4 -31.54 46.88 27.89
N TYR A 5 -31.56 48.05 27.27
CA TYR A 5 -31.00 48.29 25.92
C TYR A 5 -29.46 48.21 25.87
N ARG A 6 -28.77 48.63 26.94
CA ARG A 6 -27.30 48.50 27.02
C ARG A 6 -26.83 47.05 27.11
N LYS A 7 -27.56 46.19 27.83
CA LYS A 7 -27.21 44.77 27.97
C LYS A 7 -27.37 43.99 26.66
N SER A 8 -28.39 44.30 25.84
CA SER A 8 -28.57 43.62 24.54
C SER A 8 -27.48 43.99 23.54
N SER A 9 -27.07 45.26 23.49
CA SER A 9 -25.98 45.73 22.61
C SER A 9 -24.64 45.06 22.95
N PHE A 10 -24.33 44.89 24.23
CA PHE A 10 -23.09 44.25 24.67
C PHE A 10 -23.05 42.75 24.36
N LYS A 11 -24.19 42.05 24.49
CA LYS A 11 -24.30 40.63 24.15
C LYS A 11 -24.13 40.38 22.65
N ASN A 12 -24.66 41.27 21.81
CA ASN A 12 -24.53 41.16 20.35
C ASN A 12 -23.08 41.39 19.86
N LYS A 13 -22.32 42.30 20.50
CA LYS A 13 -20.89 42.49 20.19
C LYS A 13 -20.04 41.26 20.49
N ARG A 14 -20.28 40.56 21.61
CA ARG A 14 -19.55 39.33 21.95
C ARG A 14 -19.86 38.18 21.00
N LEU A 15 -21.12 38.04 20.59
CA LEU A 15 -21.54 37.04 19.59
C LEU A 15 -20.85 37.23 18.24
N LYS A 16 -20.74 38.48 17.76
CA LYS A 16 -20.03 38.79 16.51
C LYS A 16 -18.53 38.50 16.60
N GLN A 17 -17.89 38.78 17.75
CA GLN A 17 -16.47 38.46 17.97
C GLN A 17 -16.23 36.94 18.02
N GLN A 18 -17.12 36.18 18.65
CA GLN A 18 -17.04 34.71 18.68
C GLN A 18 -17.22 34.09 17.29
N GLN A 19 -18.15 34.60 16.48
CA GLN A 19 -18.31 34.16 15.09
C GLN A 19 -17.07 34.47 14.25
N GLN A 20 -16.48 35.65 14.37
CA GLN A 20 -15.25 36.01 13.64
C GLN A 20 -14.07 35.10 14.02
N GLN A 21 -13.90 34.78 15.31
CA GLN A 21 -12.85 33.85 15.75
C GLN A 21 -13.06 32.43 15.23
N GLN A 22 -14.31 31.95 15.16
CA GLN A 22 -14.61 30.64 14.57
C GLN A 22 -14.32 30.59 13.07
N ILE A 23 -14.65 31.66 12.32
CA ILE A 23 -14.36 31.76 10.88
C ILE A 23 -12.85 31.76 10.63
N LEU A 24 -12.07 32.52 11.41
CA LEU A 24 -10.61 32.57 11.29
C LEU A 24 -9.95 31.22 11.58
N LYS A 25 -10.43 30.52 12.61
CA LYS A 25 -9.93 29.18 12.93
C LYS A 25 -10.25 28.19 11.81
N MET A 26 -11.46 28.25 11.26
CA MET A 26 -11.89 27.39 10.15
C MET A 26 -11.11 27.67 8.86
N SER A 27 -10.83 28.93 8.52
CA SER A 27 -10.02 29.25 7.32
C SER A 27 -8.60 28.71 7.43
N SER A 28 -7.96 28.87 8.60
CA SER A 28 -6.60 28.36 8.81
C SER A 28 -6.49 26.84 8.67
N SER A 29 -7.54 26.11 9.07
CA SER A 29 -7.61 24.65 8.88
C SER A 29 -7.77 24.26 7.41
N ILE A 30 -8.54 25.03 6.63
CA ILE A 30 -8.74 24.78 5.20
C ILE A 30 -7.43 25.00 4.42
N ASP A 31 -6.71 26.09 4.71
CA ASP A 31 -5.44 26.40 4.06
C ASP A 31 -4.37 25.33 4.33
N PHE A 32 -4.36 24.80 5.57
CA PHE A 32 -3.49 23.68 5.94
C PHE A 32 -3.83 22.39 5.19
N ILE A 33 -5.11 22.03 5.10
CA ILE A 33 -5.56 20.84 4.36
C ILE A 33 -5.22 20.99 2.86
N ALA A 34 -5.47 22.16 2.27
CA ALA A 34 -5.15 22.43 0.86
C ALA A 34 -3.64 22.29 0.58
N SER A 35 -2.80 22.77 1.51
CA SER A 35 -1.34 22.62 1.40
C SER A 35 -0.91 21.16 1.45
N LEU A 36 -1.49 20.36 2.37
CA LEU A 36 -1.21 18.92 2.47
C LEU A 36 -1.61 18.16 1.20
N ILE A 37 -2.80 18.43 0.66
CA ILE A 37 -3.28 17.81 -0.58
C ILE A 37 -2.35 18.15 -1.74
N SER A 38 -1.93 19.42 -1.86
CA SER A 38 -0.99 19.84 -2.92
C SER A 38 0.37 19.14 -2.82
N ILE A 39 0.92 19.02 -1.62
CA ILE A 39 2.18 18.29 -1.38
C ILE A 39 2.02 16.82 -1.75
N GLN A 40 0.95 16.17 -1.30
CA GLN A 40 0.66 14.78 -1.61
C GLN A 40 0.55 14.54 -3.12
N THR A 41 -0.23 15.35 -3.82
CA THR A 41 -0.39 15.27 -5.28
C THR A 41 0.94 15.41 -6.00
N ASN A 42 1.76 16.39 -5.63
CA ASN A 42 3.08 16.59 -6.25
C ASN A 42 4.03 15.42 -5.96
N LEU A 43 3.99 14.88 -4.74
CA LEU A 43 4.80 13.72 -4.36
C LEU A 43 4.46 12.49 -5.21
N TYR A 44 3.18 12.19 -5.42
CA TYR A 44 2.78 11.05 -6.26
C TYR A 44 2.99 11.31 -7.75
N ARG A 45 2.82 12.57 -8.20
CA ARG A 45 3.02 12.95 -9.60
C ARG A 45 4.48 12.85 -10.05
N ILE A 46 5.44 13.18 -9.18
CA ILE A 46 6.87 13.14 -9.50
C ILE A 46 7.54 11.90 -8.90
N GLY A 47 7.29 11.59 -7.63
CA GLY A 47 7.89 10.46 -6.92
C GLY A 47 7.39 9.10 -7.40
N GLY A 48 6.11 8.99 -7.76
CA GLY A 48 5.51 7.76 -8.31
C GLY A 48 6.28 7.19 -9.51
N PRO A 49 6.43 7.94 -10.63
CA PRO A 49 7.17 7.46 -11.80
C PRO A 49 8.64 7.19 -11.52
N ILE A 50 9.30 7.99 -10.67
CA ILE A 50 10.70 7.77 -10.28
C ILE A 50 10.86 6.41 -9.57
N ILE A 51 9.98 6.11 -8.60
CA ILE A 51 9.99 4.83 -7.88
C ILE A 51 9.73 3.67 -8.85
N ILE A 52 8.81 3.82 -9.80
CA ILE A 52 8.55 2.80 -10.81
C ILE A 52 9.79 2.56 -11.69
N ILE A 53 10.45 3.60 -12.18
CA ILE A 53 11.66 3.48 -13.02
C ILE A 53 12.81 2.82 -12.24
N ILE A 54 13.06 3.26 -11.01
CA ILE A 54 14.13 2.68 -10.17
C ILE A 54 13.77 1.24 -9.77
N GLY A 55 12.54 0.97 -9.39
CA GLY A 55 12.08 -0.36 -8.98
C GLY A 55 12.13 -1.37 -10.12
N THR A 56 11.75 -0.96 -11.33
CA THR A 56 11.78 -1.81 -12.54
C THR A 56 13.21 -2.13 -12.96
N THR A 57 14.07 -1.11 -13.06
CA THR A 57 15.49 -1.31 -13.39
C THR A 57 16.18 -2.21 -12.37
N SER A 58 15.95 -1.98 -11.07
CA SER A 58 16.50 -2.81 -9.99
C SER A 58 16.03 -4.26 -10.07
N SER A 59 14.75 -4.48 -10.38
CA SER A 59 14.18 -5.83 -10.52
C SER A 59 14.75 -6.56 -11.74
N ILE A 60 14.90 -5.87 -12.88
CA ILE A 60 15.48 -6.44 -14.11
C ILE A 60 16.92 -6.87 -13.88
N ILE A 61 17.74 -6.00 -13.27
CA ILE A 61 19.14 -6.31 -12.96
C ILE A 61 19.23 -7.52 -12.02
N SER A 62 18.41 -7.53 -10.97
CA SER A 62 18.36 -8.65 -10.02
C SER A 62 17.96 -9.96 -10.70
N LEU A 63 16.96 -9.92 -11.58
CA LEU A 63 16.52 -11.09 -12.34
C LEU A 63 17.65 -11.62 -13.25
N ILE A 64 18.37 -10.73 -13.95
CA ILE A 64 19.50 -11.11 -14.81
C ILE A 64 20.60 -11.79 -13.99
N VAL A 65 20.94 -11.26 -12.81
CA VAL A 65 21.96 -11.83 -11.93
C VAL A 65 21.55 -13.21 -11.43
N PHE A 66 20.33 -13.36 -10.91
CA PHE A 66 19.86 -14.63 -10.34
C PHE A 66 19.48 -15.69 -11.40
N CYS A 67 19.17 -15.29 -12.63
CA CYS A 67 18.90 -16.24 -13.73
C CYS A 67 20.15 -16.93 -14.28
N LYS A 68 21.37 -16.50 -13.92
CA LYS A 68 22.60 -17.18 -14.33
C LYS A 68 22.62 -18.64 -13.85
N LYS A 69 22.95 -19.57 -14.75
CA LYS A 69 22.95 -21.04 -14.50
C LYS A 69 23.72 -21.46 -13.24
N VAL A 70 24.78 -20.74 -12.90
CA VAL A 70 25.63 -21.02 -11.73
C VAL A 70 24.87 -20.80 -10.40
N LEU A 71 24.01 -19.77 -10.34
CA LEU A 71 23.27 -19.40 -9.12
C LEU A 71 21.97 -20.20 -8.93
N ARG A 72 21.33 -20.64 -10.03
CA ARG A 72 20.11 -21.48 -10.00
C ARG A 72 20.27 -22.84 -9.33
N LYS A 73 21.51 -23.29 -9.08
CA LYS A 73 21.77 -24.52 -8.30
C LYS A 73 21.44 -24.36 -6.82
N ASN A 74 21.40 -23.13 -6.31
CA ASN A 74 21.15 -22.86 -4.91
C ASN A 74 19.65 -22.57 -4.67
N PRO A 75 18.98 -23.28 -3.74
CA PRO A 75 17.57 -23.05 -3.43
C PRO A 75 17.31 -21.64 -2.89
N CYS A 76 18.26 -21.07 -2.13
CA CYS A 76 18.23 -19.68 -1.69
C CYS A 76 18.07 -18.68 -2.85
N SER A 77 18.75 -18.91 -3.99
CA SER A 77 18.61 -18.05 -5.18
C SER A 77 17.19 -18.10 -5.76
N VAL A 78 16.49 -19.24 -5.65
CA VAL A 78 15.11 -19.40 -6.15
C VAL A 78 14.14 -18.55 -5.33
N TYR A 79 14.31 -18.51 -4.00
CA TYR A 79 13.52 -17.63 -3.14
C TYR A 79 13.75 -16.15 -3.45
N PHE A 80 15.00 -15.74 -3.71
CA PHE A 80 15.30 -14.35 -4.10
C PHE A 80 14.71 -13.95 -5.46
N VAL A 81 14.61 -14.89 -6.41
CA VAL A 81 13.92 -14.66 -7.68
C VAL A 81 12.42 -14.46 -7.44
N ALA A 82 11.79 -15.37 -6.68
CA ALA A 82 10.37 -15.25 -6.34
C ALA A 82 10.06 -13.94 -5.60
N PHE A 83 10.90 -13.58 -4.62
CA PHE A 83 10.85 -12.30 -3.92
C PHE A 83 10.92 -11.11 -4.88
N ASN A 84 11.88 -11.10 -5.81
CA ASN A 84 12.01 -10.00 -6.79
C ASN A 84 10.78 -9.89 -7.69
N VAL A 85 10.27 -11.02 -8.21
CA VAL A 85 9.06 -11.04 -9.04
C VAL A 85 7.87 -10.46 -8.28
N ILE A 86 7.73 -10.79 -7.01
CA ILE A 86 6.60 -10.36 -6.19
C ILE A 86 6.72 -8.89 -5.80
N ASN A 87 7.91 -8.40 -5.49
CA ASN A 87 8.13 -6.96 -5.28
C ASN A 87 7.92 -6.15 -6.56
N PHE A 88 8.32 -6.68 -7.72
CA PHE A 88 8.02 -6.06 -9.00
C PHE A 88 6.50 -5.94 -9.18
N LEU A 89 5.75 -7.04 -9.03
CA LEU A 89 4.29 -7.01 -9.12
C LEU A 89 3.66 -6.08 -8.08
N TYR A 90 4.18 -6.01 -6.86
CA TYR A 90 3.73 -5.10 -5.82
C TYR A 90 3.84 -3.63 -6.23
N VAL A 91 4.98 -3.21 -6.78
CA VAL A 91 5.17 -1.83 -7.26
C VAL A 91 4.13 -1.48 -8.32
N TYR A 92 3.84 -2.39 -9.25
CA TYR A 92 2.81 -2.17 -10.27
C TYR A 92 1.37 -2.25 -9.72
N ALA A 93 1.10 -3.10 -8.74
CA ALA A 93 -0.24 -3.23 -8.16
C ALA A 93 -0.59 -2.08 -7.21
N SER A 94 0.39 -1.53 -6.50
CA SER A 94 0.19 -0.51 -5.46
C SER A 94 0.54 0.90 -5.93
N ILE A 95 1.78 1.12 -6.38
CA ILE A 95 2.28 2.47 -6.70
C ILE A 95 1.65 3.02 -7.97
N LEU A 96 1.46 2.20 -9.01
CA LEU A 96 0.91 2.66 -10.28
C LEU A 96 -0.54 3.16 -10.13
N PRO A 97 -1.50 2.40 -9.58
CA PRO A 97 -2.87 2.90 -9.37
C PRO A 97 -2.93 4.14 -8.48
N THR A 98 -2.13 4.16 -7.41
CA THR A 98 -2.07 5.30 -6.48
C THR A 98 -1.52 6.55 -7.16
N SER A 99 -0.49 6.41 -8.00
CA SER A 99 0.11 7.53 -8.75
C SER A 99 -0.84 8.06 -9.82
N LEU A 100 -1.56 7.19 -10.52
CA LEU A 100 -2.57 7.61 -11.51
C LEU A 100 -3.77 8.30 -10.84
N SER A 101 -4.27 7.76 -9.73
CA SER A 101 -5.43 8.31 -9.04
C SER A 101 -5.12 9.63 -8.35
N LEU A 102 -4.03 9.72 -7.57
CA LEU A 102 -3.69 10.92 -6.80
C LEU A 102 -2.92 11.96 -7.62
N GLY A 103 -2.03 11.51 -8.52
CA GLY A 103 -1.15 12.42 -9.27
C GLY A 103 -1.77 12.98 -10.55
N TYR A 104 -2.65 12.22 -11.22
CA TYR A 104 -3.21 12.57 -12.53
C TYR A 104 -4.75 12.61 -12.54
N ALA A 105 -5.41 12.44 -11.39
CA ALA A 105 -6.86 12.43 -11.25
C ALA A 105 -7.59 11.41 -12.17
N PHE A 106 -6.93 10.29 -12.51
CA PHE A 106 -7.56 9.19 -13.23
C PHE A 106 -8.24 8.22 -12.27
N HIS A 107 -9.57 8.24 -12.25
CA HIS A 107 -10.42 7.52 -11.29
C HIS A 107 -10.83 6.10 -11.71
N PHE A 108 -9.96 5.38 -12.45
CA PHE A 108 -10.27 4.02 -12.95
C PHE A 108 -10.53 3.00 -11.84
N VAL A 109 -9.85 3.16 -10.70
CA VAL A 109 -9.98 2.28 -9.53
C VAL A 109 -11.37 2.40 -8.92
N THR A 110 -11.92 3.60 -8.95
CA THR A 110 -13.15 3.96 -8.22
C THR A 110 -14.40 3.87 -9.09
N GLU A 111 -14.24 3.81 -10.42
CA GLU A 111 -15.32 3.53 -11.37
C GLU A 111 -15.80 2.08 -11.29
N ASN A 112 -14.91 1.15 -10.94
CA ASN A 112 -15.21 -0.29 -10.96
C ASN A 112 -14.91 -0.93 -9.61
N LEU A 113 -15.98 -1.28 -8.88
CA LEU A 113 -15.89 -2.08 -7.65
C LEU A 113 -15.01 -3.33 -7.78
N PRO A 114 -15.11 -4.18 -8.82
CA PRO A 114 -14.24 -5.35 -8.92
C PRO A 114 -12.74 -5.00 -9.05
N ILE A 115 -12.40 -3.90 -9.73
CA ILE A 115 -11.01 -3.45 -9.91
C ILE A 115 -10.45 -2.95 -8.57
N CYS A 116 -11.22 -2.14 -7.84
CA CYS A 116 -10.92 -1.69 -6.49
C CYS A 116 -10.58 -2.85 -5.55
N ARG A 117 -11.46 -3.87 -5.51
CA ARG A 117 -11.27 -5.07 -4.69
C ARG A 117 -10.00 -5.82 -5.06
N LEU A 118 -9.75 -6.00 -6.36
CA LEU A 118 -8.58 -6.71 -6.87
C LEU A 118 -7.27 -5.98 -6.52
N ILE A 119 -7.22 -4.66 -6.66
CA ILE A 119 -6.04 -3.85 -6.33
C ILE A 119 -5.72 -3.92 -4.84
N ILE A 120 -6.72 -3.75 -3.97
CA ILE A 120 -6.52 -3.84 -2.51
C ILE A 120 -6.05 -5.24 -2.13
N TYR A 121 -6.74 -6.27 -2.62
CA TYR A 121 -6.38 -7.67 -2.37
C TYR A 121 -4.94 -7.99 -2.82
N THR A 122 -4.58 -7.63 -4.05
CA THR A 122 -3.24 -7.91 -4.59
C THR A 122 -2.15 -7.13 -3.87
N THR A 123 -2.40 -5.87 -3.50
CA THR A 123 -1.48 -5.06 -2.69
C THR A 123 -1.17 -5.75 -1.36
N PHE A 124 -2.20 -6.14 -0.59
CA PHE A 124 -2.01 -6.84 0.69
C PHE A 124 -1.35 -8.20 0.53
N LEU A 125 -1.74 -8.96 -0.50
CA LEU A 125 -1.17 -10.27 -0.77
C LEU A 125 0.34 -10.18 -1.04
N PHE A 126 0.76 -9.25 -1.90
CA PHE A 126 2.18 -9.09 -2.22
C PHE A 126 2.99 -8.50 -1.06
N ASP A 127 2.40 -7.61 -0.27
CA ASP A 127 3.02 -7.05 0.94
C ASP A 127 3.31 -8.14 1.99
N CYS A 128 2.44 -9.14 2.15
CA CYS A 128 2.71 -10.30 3.01
C CYS A 128 3.67 -11.33 2.39
N LEU A 129 3.58 -11.55 1.07
CA LEU A 129 4.43 -12.54 0.39
C LEU A 129 5.90 -12.13 0.34
N SER A 130 6.17 -10.83 0.19
CA SER A 130 7.53 -10.29 0.13
C SER A 130 8.38 -10.68 1.36
N PRO A 131 8.03 -10.33 2.60
CA PRO A 131 8.77 -10.74 3.79
C PRO A 131 8.75 -12.26 4.00
N PHE A 132 7.65 -12.94 3.64
CA PHE A 132 7.57 -14.40 3.76
C PHE A 132 8.67 -15.12 2.96
N TYR A 133 8.90 -14.74 1.70
CA TYR A 133 9.97 -15.34 0.90
C TYR A 133 11.37 -15.01 1.44
N LEU A 134 11.55 -13.83 2.02
CA LEU A 134 12.81 -13.41 2.63
C LEU A 134 13.13 -14.24 3.90
N ILE A 135 12.10 -14.49 4.72
CA ILE A 135 12.21 -15.39 5.89
C ILE A 135 12.57 -16.80 5.44
N MET A 136 11.87 -17.34 4.43
CA MET A 136 12.15 -18.67 3.89
C MET A 136 13.58 -18.78 3.33
N ALA A 137 14.05 -17.76 2.60
CA ALA A 137 15.42 -17.69 2.10
C ALA A 137 16.46 -17.71 3.24
N SER A 138 16.15 -17.02 4.35
CA SER A 138 17.02 -16.96 5.53
C SER A 138 17.09 -18.29 6.26
N VAL A 139 15.94 -18.96 6.43
CA VAL A 139 15.88 -20.33 6.98
C VAL A 139 16.68 -21.30 6.12
N ASP A 140 16.52 -21.24 4.79
CA ASP A 140 17.27 -22.10 3.87
C ASP A 140 18.79 -21.88 3.97
N ARG A 141 19.23 -20.62 4.11
CA ARG A 141 20.64 -20.29 4.32
C ARG A 141 21.18 -20.89 5.63
N ILE A 142 20.42 -20.83 6.72
CA ILE A 142 20.78 -21.43 8.01
C ILE A 142 20.94 -22.95 7.88
N LEU A 143 19.99 -23.61 7.18
CA LEU A 143 20.04 -25.05 6.95
C LEU A 143 21.27 -25.48 6.15
N ILE A 144 21.66 -24.70 5.13
CA ILE A 144 22.86 -24.97 4.32
C ILE A 144 24.15 -24.81 5.14
N THR A 145 24.20 -23.84 6.06
CA THR A 145 25.36 -23.61 6.94
C THR A 145 25.48 -24.61 8.09
N SER A 146 24.46 -25.42 8.34
CA SER A 146 24.48 -26.40 9.43
C SER A 146 25.50 -27.53 9.17
N SER A 147 26.19 -27.98 10.24
CA SER A 147 27.19 -29.05 10.17
C SER A 147 26.60 -30.42 9.83
N ASN A 148 25.29 -30.60 10.01
CA ASN A 148 24.60 -31.87 9.80
C ASN A 148 24.37 -32.16 8.30
N VAL A 149 25.06 -33.18 7.77
CA VAL A 149 25.01 -33.57 6.35
C VAL A 149 23.59 -33.93 5.89
N SER A 150 22.80 -34.59 6.74
CA SER A 150 21.40 -34.97 6.43
C SER A 150 20.48 -33.75 6.31
N VAL A 151 20.74 -32.69 7.08
CA VAL A 151 19.99 -31.42 7.01
C VAL A 151 20.40 -30.65 5.76
N ARG A 152 21.70 -30.65 5.42
CA ARG A 152 22.23 -30.02 4.20
C ARG A 152 21.67 -30.64 2.91
N GLN A 153 21.46 -31.96 2.87
CA GLN A 153 20.85 -32.63 1.72
C GLN A 153 19.34 -32.36 1.58
N ARG A 154 18.66 -31.89 2.63
CA ARG A 154 17.22 -31.64 2.62
C ARG A 154 16.84 -30.33 1.92
N SER A 155 17.77 -29.36 1.86
CA SER A 155 17.66 -28.11 1.09
C SER A 155 17.85 -28.41 -0.41
N THR A 156 16.76 -28.89 -1.03
CA THR A 156 16.70 -29.13 -2.48
C THR A 156 15.85 -28.05 -3.14
N CYS A 157 16.19 -27.67 -4.37
CA CYS A 157 15.38 -26.71 -5.14
C CYS A 157 13.92 -27.18 -5.28
N ARG A 158 13.66 -28.49 -5.32
CA ARG A 158 12.31 -29.06 -5.36
C ARG A 158 11.49 -28.69 -4.12
N LEU A 159 12.09 -28.75 -2.94
CA LEU A 159 11.42 -28.34 -1.71
C LEU A 159 11.16 -26.83 -1.72
N ALA A 160 12.12 -26.03 -2.18
CA ALA A 160 11.95 -24.58 -2.30
C ALA A 160 10.75 -24.20 -3.18
N TYR A 161 10.59 -24.83 -4.35
CA TYR A 161 9.42 -24.60 -5.20
C TYR A 161 8.11 -25.00 -4.50
N LYS A 162 8.08 -26.13 -3.79
CA LYS A 162 6.89 -26.56 -3.03
C LYS A 162 6.55 -25.57 -1.91
N CYS A 163 7.55 -25.06 -1.19
CA CYS A 163 7.35 -24.06 -0.14
C CYS A 163 6.87 -22.72 -0.71
N ILE A 164 7.40 -22.29 -1.86
CA ILE A 164 6.95 -21.06 -2.54
C ILE A 164 5.48 -21.19 -2.93
N ILE A 165 5.13 -22.27 -3.64
CA ILE A 165 3.75 -22.50 -4.10
C ILE A 165 2.80 -22.67 -2.91
N GLY A 166 3.18 -23.49 -1.92
CA GLY A 166 2.36 -23.71 -0.72
C GLY A 166 2.15 -22.44 0.10
N GLY A 167 3.20 -21.64 0.28
CA GLY A 167 3.12 -20.35 0.95
C GLY A 167 2.26 -19.35 0.19
N ALA A 168 2.41 -19.25 -1.14
CA ALA A 168 1.57 -18.41 -1.97
C ALA A 168 0.09 -18.78 -1.84
N LEU A 169 -0.24 -20.07 -1.94
CA LEU A 169 -1.61 -20.57 -1.77
C LEU A 169 -2.17 -20.25 -0.37
N PHE A 170 -1.37 -20.47 0.68
CA PHE A 170 -1.77 -20.17 2.06
C PHE A 170 -2.11 -18.68 2.24
N TRP A 171 -1.24 -17.78 1.79
CA TRP A 171 -1.48 -16.34 1.90
C TRP A 171 -2.63 -15.85 1.02
N MET A 172 -2.83 -16.44 -0.16
CA MET A 172 -4.00 -16.14 -1.01
C MET A 172 -5.32 -16.52 -0.34
N LEU A 173 -5.38 -17.70 0.28
CA LEU A 173 -6.57 -18.12 1.03
C LEU A 173 -6.80 -17.25 2.26
N PHE A 174 -5.73 -16.93 2.99
CA PHE A 174 -5.83 -16.08 4.17
C PHE A 174 -6.36 -14.68 3.82
N GLN A 175 -5.85 -14.05 2.76
CA GLN A 175 -6.28 -12.72 2.33
C GLN A 175 -7.55 -12.68 1.49
N SER A 176 -8.16 -13.83 1.18
CA SER A 176 -9.44 -13.89 0.47
C SER A 176 -10.54 -13.07 1.19
N HIS A 177 -10.46 -12.94 2.51
CA HIS A 177 -11.36 -12.11 3.30
C HIS A 177 -11.36 -10.63 2.88
N ALA A 178 -10.21 -10.10 2.46
CA ALA A 178 -10.09 -8.70 2.01
C ALA A 178 -10.90 -8.44 0.72
N LEU A 179 -11.13 -9.48 -0.09
CA LEU A 179 -11.91 -9.40 -1.32
C LEU A 179 -13.42 -9.25 -1.03
N VAL A 180 -13.88 -9.71 0.14
CA VAL A 180 -15.30 -9.67 0.54
C VAL A 180 -15.65 -8.37 1.27
N TRP A 181 -14.74 -7.86 2.12
CA TRP A 181 -15.01 -6.69 2.99
C TRP A 181 -14.64 -5.32 2.39
N THR A 182 -14.33 -5.28 1.10
CA THR A 182 -13.99 -4.04 0.39
C THR A 182 -15.22 -3.43 -0.27
N ASN A 183 -15.49 -2.16 0.06
CA ASN A 183 -16.61 -1.38 -0.46
C ASN A 183 -16.11 -0.03 -0.99
N ILE A 184 -16.89 0.59 -1.88
CA ILE A 184 -16.65 1.96 -2.34
C ILE A 184 -17.50 2.90 -1.48
N LEU A 185 -16.87 3.94 -0.92
CA LEU A 185 -17.57 5.06 -0.30
C LEU A 185 -17.58 6.23 -1.28
N GLN A 186 -18.74 6.86 -1.40
CA GLN A 186 -18.90 8.15 -2.05
C GLN A 186 -18.85 9.22 -0.97
N VAL A 187 -17.75 9.97 -0.90
CA VAL A 187 -17.56 11.03 0.11
C VAL A 187 -18.21 12.33 -0.36
N GLU A 188 -18.19 12.59 -1.68
CA GLU A 188 -18.82 13.74 -2.33
C GLU A 188 -19.22 13.37 -3.77
N SER A 189 -20.06 14.17 -4.44
CA SER A 189 -20.64 13.84 -5.76
C SER A 189 -19.62 13.44 -6.84
N ASN A 190 -18.34 13.81 -6.70
CA ASN A 190 -17.26 13.48 -7.64
C ASN A 190 -16.05 12.76 -7.01
N TYR A 191 -16.10 12.42 -5.71
CA TYR A 191 -14.97 11.79 -5.00
C TYR A 191 -15.38 10.44 -4.43
N LEU A 192 -14.95 9.39 -5.13
CA LEU A 192 -15.11 8.00 -4.74
C LEU A 192 -13.78 7.51 -4.17
N TYR A 193 -13.82 6.83 -3.02
CA TYR A 193 -12.63 6.23 -2.42
C TYR A 193 -12.88 4.76 -2.07
N CYS A 194 -11.87 3.94 -2.36
CA CYS A 194 -11.84 2.54 -2.01
C CYS A 194 -11.33 2.37 -0.59
N TYR A 195 -12.13 1.75 0.27
CA TYR A 195 -11.78 1.56 1.68
C TYR A 195 -12.18 0.18 2.18
N PHE A 196 -11.47 -0.29 3.19
CA PHE A 196 -11.83 -1.48 3.94
C PHE A 196 -12.89 -1.10 4.97
N SER A 197 -14.09 -1.68 4.86
CA SER A 197 -15.18 -1.45 5.80
C SER A 197 -15.23 -2.63 6.77
N PRO A 198 -14.72 -2.50 8.01
CA PRO A 198 -14.96 -3.54 9.00
C PRO A 198 -16.47 -3.60 9.26
N VAL A 199 -17.07 -4.77 9.07
CA VAL A 199 -18.49 -5.00 9.36
C VAL A 199 -18.75 -4.48 10.77
N SER A 200 -19.62 -3.48 10.87
CA SER A 200 -20.14 -3.01 12.15
C SER A 200 -21.03 -4.11 12.70
N CYS A 201 -20.45 -4.99 13.51
CA CYS A 201 -21.22 -5.88 14.39
C CYS A 201 -21.79 -5.08 15.56
#